data_AF-A0A150NN69-F1
#
_entry.id   AF-A0A150NN69-F1
#
_cell.length_a   1.000
_cell.length_b   1.000
_cell.length_c   1.000
_cell.angle_alpha   90.00
_cell.angle_beta   90.00
_cell.angle_gamma   90.00
#
_symmetry.space_group_name_H-M   'P 1'
#
loop_
_entity.id
_entity.type
_entity.pdbx_description
1 polymer ?
#
loop_
_entity_poly.entity_id
_entity_poly.type
_entity_poly.pdbx_seq_one_letter_code
_entity_poly.pdbx_strand_id
1 'polypeptide(L)'
;MAWMILLAILPSLANYWAVQLHGDASQAVMLGTRAFVTVCIGLVFVSSISLKELLLYLAQKGLSRSWAYALIVVFNSFPLIQQEIKSLKEACLLRGQELHFWSPLIYSKVLMTVFRWRHLYLRALSAHGYDEHAQVENRYRTFYIPQRTIFIYLLFFLLLQTSLFL
;
A
#
# COMPACT_ATOMS: atom_id res chain seq x y z
N MET A 1 6.58 15.58 -5.87
CA MET A 1 5.58 16.60 -5.46
C MET A 1 4.60 16.93 -6.59
N ALA A 2 5.03 17.51 -7.72
CA ALA A 2 4.12 17.92 -8.82
C ALA A 2 3.25 16.77 -9.39
N TRP A 3 3.82 15.58 -9.57
CA TRP A 3 3.09 14.39 -10.04
C TRP A 3 1.94 13.97 -9.09
N MET A 4 2.11 14.16 -7.79
CA MET A 4 1.11 13.78 -6.78
C MET A 4 -0.10 14.72 -6.80
N ILE A 5 0.14 16.02 -7.04
CA ILE A 5 -0.93 17.02 -7.21
C ILE A 5 -1.73 16.72 -8.48
N LEU A 6 -1.05 16.31 -9.56
CA LEU A 6 -1.68 15.93 -10.82
C LEU A 6 -2.58 14.69 -10.66
N LEU A 7 -2.12 13.71 -9.88
CA LEU A 7 -2.90 12.52 -9.49
C LEU A 7 -4.10 12.87 -8.59
N ALA A 8 -4.01 13.95 -7.80
CA ALA A 8 -5.11 14.46 -6.97
C ALA A 8 -6.20 15.17 -7.78
N ILE A 9 -5.80 15.88 -8.84
CA ILE A 9 -6.69 16.67 -9.69
C ILE A 9 -7.56 15.77 -10.57
N LEU A 10 -7.06 14.60 -11.00
CA LEU A 10 -7.80 13.63 -11.82
C LEU A 10 -9.16 13.20 -11.22
N PRO A 11 -9.24 12.65 -9.99
CA PRO A 11 -10.50 12.29 -9.38
C PRO A 11 -11.37 13.51 -9.03
N SER A 12 -10.76 14.66 -8.74
CA SER A 12 -11.49 15.92 -8.52
C SER A 12 -12.19 16.43 -9.78
N LEU A 13 -11.51 16.39 -10.93
CA LEU A 13 -12.08 16.76 -12.22
C LEU A 13 -13.17 15.77 -12.65
N ALA A 14 -12.95 14.47 -12.42
CA ALA A 14 -13.94 13.44 -12.70
C ALA A 14 -15.24 13.66 -11.90
N ASN A 15 -15.14 13.98 -10.61
CA ASN A 15 -16.31 14.29 -9.78
C ASN A 15 -16.98 15.62 -10.17
N TYR A 16 -16.20 16.65 -10.52
CA TYR A 16 -16.76 17.92 -11.02
C TYR A 16 -17.57 17.71 -12.31
N TRP A 17 -16.99 16.98 -13.28
CA TRP A 17 -17.65 16.66 -14.55
C TRP A 17 -18.90 15.80 -14.37
N ALA A 18 -18.84 14.79 -13.49
CA ALA A 18 -19.99 13.90 -13.24
C ALA A 18 -21.20 14.65 -12.69
N VAL A 19 -20.98 15.66 -11.83
CA VAL A 19 -22.06 16.45 -11.22
C VAL A 19 -22.56 17.56 -12.16
N GLN A 20 -21.69 18.16 -12.97
CA GLN A 20 -22.10 19.13 -14.00
C GLN A 20 -23.08 18.52 -15.03
N LEU A 21 -22.96 17.20 -15.29
CA LEU A 21 -23.86 16.44 -16.15
C LEU A 21 -25.23 16.11 -15.52
N HIS A 22 -25.39 16.21 -14.19
CA HIS A 22 -26.59 15.75 -13.47
C HIS A 22 -27.24 16.79 -12.52
N GLY A 23 -26.70 18.01 -12.33
CA GLY A 23 -27.33 19.01 -11.44
C GLY A 23 -26.66 20.40 -11.36
N ASP A 24 -27.28 21.29 -10.56
CA ASP A 24 -26.94 22.72 -10.38
C ASP A 24 -25.45 23.00 -10.13
N ALA A 25 -24.94 24.04 -10.81
CA ALA A 25 -23.52 24.42 -10.81
C ALA A 25 -22.94 24.72 -9.41
N SER A 26 -23.76 25.17 -8.46
CA SER A 26 -23.34 25.41 -7.07
C SER A 26 -23.03 24.12 -6.32
N GLN A 27 -23.76 23.03 -6.57
CA GLN A 27 -23.51 21.72 -5.95
C GLN A 27 -22.29 21.03 -6.57
N ALA A 28 -22.04 21.24 -7.87
CA ALA A 28 -20.86 20.70 -8.56
C ALA A 28 -19.55 21.24 -7.96
N VAL A 29 -19.50 22.53 -7.63
CA VAL A 29 -18.32 23.15 -7.01
C VAL A 29 -18.08 22.64 -5.58
N MET A 30 -19.14 22.46 -4.79
CA MET A 30 -19.04 21.93 -3.43
C MET A 30 -18.56 20.47 -3.42
N LEU A 31 -19.12 19.62 -4.28
CA LEU A 31 -18.72 18.21 -4.42
C LEU A 31 -17.30 18.04 -4.97
N GLY A 32 -16.93 18.86 -5.97
CA GLY A 32 -15.57 18.88 -6.52
C GLY A 32 -14.52 19.27 -5.47
N THR A 33 -14.78 20.33 -4.70
CA THR A 33 -13.87 20.79 -3.64
C THR A 33 -13.72 19.75 -2.52
N ARG A 34 -14.81 19.08 -2.14
CA ARG A 34 -14.79 17.97 -1.16
C ARG A 34 -13.96 16.79 -1.63
N ALA A 35 -14.13 16.37 -2.87
CA ALA A 35 -13.34 15.29 -3.46
C ALA A 35 -11.85 15.66 -3.52
N PHE A 36 -11.53 16.89 -3.96
CA PHE A 36 -10.17 17.40 -4.05
C PHE A 36 -9.45 17.32 -2.70
N VAL A 37 -10.05 17.88 -1.65
CA VAL A 37 -9.39 17.95 -0.33
C VAL A 37 -9.26 16.57 0.31
N THR A 38 -10.25 15.69 0.14
CA THR A 38 -10.16 14.32 0.63
C THR A 38 -8.99 13.57 -0.01
N VAL A 39 -8.80 13.74 -1.33
CA VAL A 39 -7.70 13.11 -2.06
C VAL A 39 -6.35 13.74 -1.68
N CYS A 40 -6.28 15.06 -1.52
CA CYS A 40 -5.08 15.74 -1.03
C CYS A 40 -4.66 15.26 0.36
N ILE A 41 -5.61 15.13 1.29
CA ILE A 41 -5.33 14.59 2.64
C ILE A 41 -4.85 13.13 2.54
N GLY A 42 -5.51 12.31 1.73
CA GLY A 42 -5.10 10.92 1.50
C GLY A 42 -3.67 10.82 0.94
N LEU A 43 -3.30 11.71 0.01
CA LEU A 43 -1.95 11.76 -0.56
C LEU A 43 -0.90 12.21 0.46
N VAL A 44 -1.20 13.23 1.27
CA VAL A 44 -0.30 13.67 2.35
C VAL A 44 -0.10 12.53 3.36
N PHE A 45 -1.16 11.79 3.69
CA PHE A 45 -1.10 10.65 4.59
C PHE A 45 -0.22 9.51 4.04
N VAL A 46 -0.45 9.11 2.78
CA VAL A 46 0.35 8.06 2.11
C VAL A 46 1.81 8.49 1.94
N SER A 47 2.08 9.77 1.71
CA SER A 47 3.43 10.30 1.54
C SER A 47 4.20 10.47 2.85
N SER A 48 3.50 10.77 3.95
CA SER A 48 4.14 11.11 5.23
C SER A 48 4.47 9.89 6.07
N ILE A 49 3.73 8.78 5.90
CA ILE A 49 3.85 7.60 6.77
C ILE A 49 4.36 6.41 5.97
N SER A 50 5.39 5.74 6.51
CA SER A 50 5.87 4.49 5.93
C SER A 50 4.90 3.35 6.23
N LEU A 51 4.55 2.55 5.21
CA LEU A 51 3.63 1.42 5.35
C LEU A 51 4.09 0.42 6.43
N LYS A 52 5.40 0.21 6.55
CA LYS A 52 6.00 -0.68 7.55
C LYS A 52 5.72 -0.20 8.98
N GLU A 53 5.88 1.09 9.25
CA GLU A 53 5.60 1.67 10.57
C GLU A 53 4.11 1.61 10.89
N LEU A 54 3.25 1.88 9.91
CA LEU A 54 1.80 1.77 10.07
C LEU A 54 1.38 0.34 10.45
N LEU A 55 1.91 -0.67 9.76
CA LEU A 55 1.60 -2.08 10.05
C LEU A 55 2.13 -2.54 11.41
N LEU A 56 3.34 -2.11 11.77
CA LEU A 56 3.90 -2.39 13.10
C LEU A 56 3.05 -1.74 14.20
N TYR A 57 2.55 -0.52 13.99
CA TYR A 57 1.63 0.12 14.92
C TYR A 57 0.28 -0.61 15.01
N LEU A 58 -0.29 -1.03 13.87
CA LEU A 58 -1.54 -1.80 13.83
C LEU A 58 -1.40 -3.14 14.57
N ALA A 59 -0.24 -3.81 14.46
CA ALA A 59 0.09 -5.01 15.21
C ALA A 59 0.09 -4.79 16.72
N GLN A 60 0.39 -3.58 17.19
CA GLN A 60 0.35 -3.23 18.62
C GLN A 60 -1.07 -2.94 19.11
N LYS A 61 -1.96 -2.47 18.22
CA LYS A 61 -3.35 -2.08 18.53
C LYS A 61 -4.36 -3.24 18.47
N GLY A 62 -3.96 -4.42 18.01
CA GLY A 62 -4.82 -5.62 18.01
C GLY A 62 -4.77 -6.45 16.72
N LEU A 63 -4.01 -6.05 15.69
CA LEU A 63 -3.81 -6.90 14.52
C LEU A 63 -2.97 -8.13 14.91
N SER A 64 -3.36 -9.32 14.45
CA SER A 64 -2.59 -10.54 14.68
C SER A 64 -1.15 -10.36 14.18
N ARG A 65 -0.19 -10.73 15.04
CA ARG A 65 1.24 -10.56 14.78
C ARG A 65 1.67 -11.28 13.50
N SER A 66 1.17 -12.49 13.26
CA SER A 66 1.47 -13.26 12.04
C SER A 66 1.02 -12.53 10.78
N TRP A 67 -0.15 -11.89 10.81
CA TRP A 67 -0.67 -11.08 9.70
C TRP A 67 0.17 -9.84 9.42
N ALA A 68 0.57 -9.12 10.47
CA ALA A 68 1.43 -7.95 10.34
C ALA A 68 2.78 -8.32 9.68
N TYR A 69 3.43 -9.38 10.18
CA TYR A 69 4.70 -9.85 9.63
C TYR A 69 4.56 -10.36 8.21
N ALA A 70 3.52 -11.15 7.91
CA ALA A 70 3.26 -11.64 6.56
C ALA A 70 3.14 -10.49 5.56
N LEU A 71 2.37 -9.44 5.88
CA LEU A 71 2.26 -8.27 5.01
C LEU A 71 3.59 -7.53 4.87
N ILE A 72 4.34 -7.32 5.96
CA ILE A 72 5.67 -6.67 5.90
C ILE A 72 6.59 -7.44 4.96
N VAL A 73 6.62 -8.77 5.07
CA VAL A 73 7.43 -9.64 4.21
C VAL A 73 6.99 -9.53 2.76
N VAL A 74 5.68 -9.57 2.48
CA VAL A 74 5.14 -9.44 1.12
C VAL A 74 5.51 -8.10 0.49
N PHE A 75 5.28 -6.99 1.19
CA PHE A 75 5.59 -5.65 0.65
C PHE A 75 7.09 -5.47 0.41
N ASN A 76 7.93 -5.97 1.31
CA ASN A 76 9.39 -5.90 1.14
C ASN A 76 9.89 -6.80 0.00
N SER A 77 9.24 -7.94 -0.22
CA SER A 77 9.64 -8.91 -1.25
C SER A 77 9.05 -8.60 -2.63
N PHE A 78 7.99 -7.79 -2.70
CA PHE A 78 7.32 -7.42 -3.94
C PHE A 78 8.26 -6.87 -5.03
N PRO A 79 9.13 -5.87 -4.77
CA PRO A 79 10.05 -5.38 -5.80
C PRO A 79 11.06 -6.44 -6.26
N LEU A 80 11.50 -7.32 -5.35
CA LEU A 80 12.40 -8.43 -5.69
C LEU A 80 11.70 -9.43 -6.63
N ILE A 81 10.43 -9.74 -6.37
CA ILE A 81 9.61 -10.60 -7.22
C ILE A 81 9.42 -9.96 -8.61
N GLN A 82 9.19 -8.65 -8.69
CA GLN A 82 9.06 -7.95 -9.97
C GLN A 82 10.35 -8.05 -10.81
N GLN A 83 11.51 -7.92 -10.17
CA GLN A 83 12.81 -8.07 -10.84
C GLN A 83 13.02 -9.50 -11.33
N GLU A 84 12.69 -10.51 -10.53
CA GLU A 84 12.79 -11.92 -10.91
C GLU A 84 11.85 -12.28 -12.08
N ILE A 85 10.63 -11.74 -12.10
CA ILE A 85 9.70 -11.95 -13.22
C ILE A 85 10.25 -11.31 -14.49
N LYS A 86 10.86 -10.12 -14.39
CA LYS A 86 11.49 -9.44 -15.52
C LYS A 86 12.66 -10.25 -16.07
N SER A 87 13.57 -10.72 -15.21
CA SER A 87 14.71 -11.54 -15.62
C SER A 87 14.25 -12.87 -16.25
N LEU A 88 13.20 -13.48 -15.71
CA LEU A 88 12.59 -14.69 -16.28
C LEU A 88 12.03 -14.46 -17.69
N LYS A 89 11.37 -13.30 -17.90
CA LYS A 89 10.85 -12.91 -19.21
C LYS A 89 12.00 -12.72 -20.22
N GLU A 90 13.06 -12.02 -19.81
CA GLU A 90 14.25 -11.80 -20.64
C GLU A 90 14.95 -13.13 -20.99
N ALA A 91 15.11 -14.04 -20.02
CA ALA A 91 15.71 -15.35 -20.26
C ALA A 91 14.89 -16.22 -21.24
N CYS A 92 13.56 -16.09 -21.24
CA CYS A 92 12.72 -16.79 -22.21
C CYS A 92 12.80 -16.16 -23.60
N LEU A 93 12.91 -14.82 -23.68
CA LEU A 93 13.15 -14.12 -24.94
C LEU A 93 14.46 -14.58 -25.59
N LEU A 94 15.53 -14.75 -24.80
CA LEU A 94 16.80 -15.32 -25.28
C LEU A 94 16.68 -16.76 -25.81
N ARG A 95 15.66 -17.52 -25.37
CA ARG A 95 15.34 -18.86 -25.87
C ARG A 95 14.40 -18.86 -27.08
N GLY A 96 14.13 -17.69 -27.66
CA GLY A 96 13.19 -17.52 -28.77
C GLY A 96 11.72 -17.69 -28.38
N GLN A 97 11.39 -17.70 -27.08
CA GLN A 97 10.02 -17.78 -26.60
C GLN A 97 9.53 -16.38 -26.21
N GLU A 98 8.73 -15.77 -27.08
CA GLU A 98 8.06 -14.51 -26.77
C GLU A 98 6.90 -14.75 -25.80
N LEU A 99 7.08 -14.26 -24.58
CA LEU A 99 6.10 -14.36 -23.52
C LEU A 99 5.22 -13.10 -23.51
N HIS A 100 4.01 -13.23 -24.07
CA HIS A 100 2.96 -12.23 -23.95
C HIS A 100 2.25 -12.33 -22.59
N PHE A 101 1.83 -11.18 -22.05
CA PHE A 101 1.12 -11.07 -20.76
C PHE A 101 -0.17 -11.92 -20.67
N TRP A 102 -0.80 -12.17 -21.82
CA TRP A 102 -2.01 -12.99 -21.95
C TRP A 102 -1.74 -14.49 -22.07
N SER A 103 -0.48 -14.90 -22.22
CA SER A 103 -0.13 -16.31 -22.35
C SER A 103 -0.20 -17.02 -20.99
N PRO A 104 -0.93 -18.14 -20.86
CA PRO A 104 -0.99 -18.92 -19.62
C PRO A 104 0.39 -19.46 -19.20
N LEU A 105 1.34 -19.53 -20.14
CA LEU A 105 2.68 -20.06 -19.92
C LEU A 105 3.57 -19.14 -19.05
N ILE A 106 3.29 -17.83 -19.02
CA ILE A 106 3.96 -16.93 -18.06
C ILE A 106 3.54 -17.29 -16.64
N TYR A 107 2.23 -17.40 -16.42
CA TYR A 107 1.68 -17.62 -15.08
C TYR A 107 2.17 -18.92 -14.47
N SER A 108 2.26 -20.00 -15.25
CA SER A 108 2.80 -21.28 -14.76
C SER A 108 4.28 -21.19 -14.38
N LYS A 109 5.12 -20.57 -15.23
CA LYS A 109 6.56 -20.36 -14.94
C LYS A 109 6.78 -19.50 -13.69
N VAL A 110 6.00 -18.43 -13.55
CA VAL A 110 6.05 -17.55 -12.37
C VAL A 110 5.60 -18.31 -11.13
N LEU A 111 4.50 -19.06 -11.19
CA LEU A 111 3.98 -19.84 -10.06
C LEU A 111 5.01 -20.88 -9.57
N MET A 112 5.64 -21.62 -10.49
CA MET A 112 6.70 -22.57 -10.15
C MET A 112 7.89 -21.87 -9.47
N THR A 113 8.26 -20.68 -9.96
CA THR A 113 9.33 -19.88 -9.36
C THR A 113 8.96 -19.44 -7.94
N VAL A 114 7.73 -18.99 -7.73
CA VAL A 114 7.22 -18.58 -6.40
C VAL A 114 7.19 -19.77 -5.43
N PHE A 115 6.76 -20.96 -5.87
CA PHE A 115 6.78 -22.16 -5.01
C PHE A 115 8.19 -22.55 -4.57
N ARG A 116 9.16 -22.48 -5.49
CA ARG A 116 10.58 -22.71 -5.18
C ARG A 116 11.07 -21.69 -4.14
N TRP A 117 10.77 -20.41 -4.36
CA TRP A 117 11.14 -19.33 -3.44
C TRP A 117 10.52 -19.50 -2.05
N ARG A 118 9.24 -19.86 -1.95
CA ARG A 118 8.57 -20.14 -0.69
C ARG A 118 9.35 -21.17 0.13
N HIS A 119 9.76 -22.27 -0.49
CA HIS A 119 10.49 -23.33 0.19
C HIS A 119 11.90 -22.90 0.61
N LEU A 120 12.61 -22.14 -0.22
CA LEU A 120 13.91 -21.54 0.15
C LEU A 120 13.78 -20.56 1.32
N TYR A 121 12.71 -19.75 1.32
CA TYR A 121 12.44 -18.78 2.36
C TYR A 121 12.13 -19.46 3.70
N LEU A 122 11.31 -20.51 3.69
CA LEU A 122 11.04 -21.32 4.90
C LEU A 122 12.31 -21.96 5.45
N ARG A 123 13.20 -22.48 4.59
CA ARG A 123 14.51 -22.99 5.00
C ARG A 123 15.42 -21.89 5.58
N ALA A 124 15.40 -20.70 5.00
CA ALA A 124 16.16 -19.57 5.51
C ALA A 124 15.63 -19.12 6.88
N LEU A 125 14.31 -19.05 7.05
CA LEU A 125 13.66 -18.76 8.33
C LEU A 125 14.02 -19.81 9.39
N SER A 126 13.93 -21.09 9.06
CA SER A 126 14.28 -22.17 9.99
C SER A 126 15.77 -22.14 10.37
N ALA A 127 16.65 -21.85 9.41
CA ALA A 127 18.09 -21.68 9.68
C ALA A 127 18.39 -20.46 10.54
N HIS A 128 17.55 -19.41 10.46
CA HIS A 128 17.63 -18.23 11.31
C HIS A 128 17.02 -18.43 12.71
N GLY A 129 16.51 -19.64 13.01
CA GLY A 129 15.88 -19.96 14.29
C GLY A 129 14.49 -19.33 14.48
N TYR A 130 13.79 -19.01 13.39
CA TYR A 130 12.40 -18.53 13.48
C TYR A 130 11.47 -19.68 13.88
N ASP A 131 10.88 -19.58 15.06
CA ASP A 131 9.84 -20.47 15.55
C ASP A 131 8.51 -19.71 15.59
N GLU A 132 7.53 -20.20 14.84
CA GLU A 132 6.19 -19.62 14.67
C GLU A 132 5.36 -19.70 15.96
N HIS A 133 5.70 -20.65 16.84
CA HIS A 133 5.03 -20.90 18.12
C HIS A 133 5.82 -20.36 19.32
N ALA A 134 7.10 -20.03 19.15
CA ALA A 134 7.84 -19.33 20.17
C ALA A 134 7.23 -17.94 20.37
N GLN A 135 6.74 -17.68 21.58
CA GLN A 135 6.38 -16.34 22.01
C GLN A 135 7.67 -15.51 22.12
N VAL A 136 8.18 -15.03 20.98
CA VAL A 136 9.32 -14.12 20.97
C VAL A 136 8.86 -12.82 21.64
N GLU A 137 9.25 -12.68 22.91
CA GLU A 137 9.04 -11.51 23.77
C GLU A 137 9.79 -10.28 23.26
N ASN A 138 10.87 -10.47 22.49
CA ASN A 138 11.75 -9.39 22.05
C ASN A 138 11.16 -8.58 20.89
N ARG A 139 10.26 -7.67 21.24
CA ARG A 139 9.77 -6.61 20.36
C ARG A 139 10.88 -5.58 20.14
N TYR A 140 11.57 -5.67 19.00
CA TYR A 140 12.71 -4.80 18.65
C TYR A 140 12.41 -3.29 18.64
N ARG A 141 11.14 -2.88 18.44
CA ARG A 141 10.70 -1.48 18.56
C ARG A 141 9.28 -1.36 19.09
N THR A 142 9.13 -0.71 20.23
CA THR A 142 7.85 -0.17 20.70
C THR A 142 7.68 1.23 20.13
N PHE A 143 6.57 1.48 19.44
CA PHE A 143 6.25 2.80 18.92
C PHE A 143 5.34 3.48 19.94
N TYR A 144 5.89 4.43 20.69
CA TYR A 144 5.09 5.21 21.64
C TYR A 144 4.65 6.51 20.96
N ILE A 145 3.37 6.58 20.59
CA ILE A 145 2.75 7.83 20.14
C ILE A 145 2.04 8.45 21.34
N PRO A 146 2.44 9.65 21.80
CA PRO A 146 1.74 10.31 22.89
C PRO A 146 0.30 10.63 22.48
N GLN A 147 -0.66 10.36 23.37
CA GLN A 147 -2.10 10.52 23.09
C GLN A 147 -2.47 11.94 22.67
N ARG A 148 -1.72 12.95 23.14
CA ARG A 148 -1.89 14.36 22.75
C ARG A 148 -1.68 14.57 21.25
N THR A 149 -0.69 13.91 20.66
CA THR A 149 -0.38 14.02 19.23
C THR A 149 -1.47 13.39 18.37
N ILE A 150 -2.04 12.26 18.80
CA ILE A 150 -3.20 11.64 18.13
C ILE A 150 -4.40 12.60 18.14
N PHE A 151 -4.67 13.22 19.29
CA PHE A 151 -5.78 14.16 19.43
C PHE A 151 -5.59 15.41 18.56
N ILE A 152 -4.36 15.94 18.47
CA ILE A 152 -4.03 17.09 17.61
C ILE A 152 -4.22 16.74 16.13
N TYR A 153 -3.75 15.58 15.67
CA TYR A 153 -3.95 15.15 14.29
C TYR A 153 -5.42 14.88 13.96
N LEU A 154 -6.16 14.28 14.89
CA LEU A 154 -7.59 14.02 14.72
C LEU A 154 -8.39 15.34 14.70
N LEU A 155 -8.07 16.28 15.59
CA LEU A 155 -8.67 17.62 15.62
C LEU A 155 -8.36 18.38 14.32
N PHE A 156 -7.12 18.33 13.83
CA PHE A 156 -6.71 18.96 12.58
C PHE A 156 -7.44 18.36 11.37
N PHE A 157 -7.57 17.04 11.32
CA PHE A 157 -8.35 16.34 10.29
C PHE A 157 -9.83 16.74 10.33
N LEU A 158 -10.43 16.79 11.53
CA LEU A 158 -11.84 17.13 11.70
C LEU A 158 -12.11 18.60 11.36
N LEU A 159 -11.22 19.52 11.75
CA LEU A 159 -11.27 20.93 11.37
C LEU A 159 -11.20 21.13 9.85
N LEU A 160 -10.27 20.44 9.18
CA LEU A 160 -10.15 20.45 7.73
C LEU A 160 -11.44 19.93 7.07
N GLN A 161 -12.04 18.89 7.62
CA GLN A 161 -13.27 18.33 7.08
C GLN A 161 -14.49 19.24 7.32
N THR A 162 -14.63 19.84 8.50
CA THR A 162 -15.75 20.76 8.81
C THR A 162 -15.65 22.06 8.03
N SER A 163 -14.45 22.59 7.80
CA SER A 163 -14.22 23.77 6.96
C SER A 163 -14.63 23.57 5.50
N LEU A 164 -14.88 22.32 5.06
CA LEU A 164 -15.32 22.00 3.70
C LEU A 164 -16.82 21.69 3.58
N PHE A 165 -17.49 21.46 4.71
CA PHE A 165 -18.92 21.18 4.76
C PHE A 165 -19.78 22.39 5.15
N LEU A 166 -19.16 23.41 5.77
CA LEU A 166 -19.77 24.72 6.04
C LEU A 166 -19.58 25.65 4.84
#